data_AF-A0A9Q8QQR5-F1
#
_entry.id   AF-A0A9Q8QQR5-F1
#
_cell.length_a   1.000
_cell.length_b   1.000
_cell.length_c   1.000
_cell.angle_alpha   90.00
_cell.angle_beta   90.00
_cell.angle_gamma   90.00
#
_symmetry.space_group_name_H-M   'P 1'
#
loop_
_entity.id
_entity.type
_entity.pdbx_description
1 polymer ?
#
loop_
_entity_poly.entity_id
_entity_poly.type
_entity_poly.pdbx_seq_one_letter_code
_entity_poly.pdbx_strand_id
1 'polypeptide(L)' 'MTGELGADIVERYNDSPIAAAALPTLTSVRPPYARIVTEVLRLIEIGPGNPTHISLPPELVVRASSSNRLI' A
#
# COMPACT_ATOMS: atom_id res chain seq x y z
N MET A 1 24.20 -19.74 18.21
CA MET A 1 23.13 -19.76 17.20
C MET A 1 22.59 -18.34 17.08
N THR A 2 23.25 -17.52 16.27
CA THR A 2 22.76 -16.20 15.85
C THR A 2 21.66 -16.45 14.83
N GLY A 3 20.41 -16.41 15.29
CA GLY A 3 19.27 -16.36 14.38
C GLY A 3 19.39 -15.06 13.60
N GLU A 4 19.82 -15.14 12.35
CA GLU A 4 19.51 -14.09 11.39
C GLU A 4 18.00 -13.94 11.47
N LEU A 5 17.54 -12.81 12.02
CA LEU A 5 16.20 -12.33 11.77
C LEU A 5 16.21 -12.03 10.28
N GLY A 6 16.02 -13.07 9.47
CA GLY A 6 15.57 -12.92 8.10
C GLY A 6 14.45 -11.91 8.20
N ALA A 7 14.66 -10.75 7.58
CA ALA A 7 13.68 -9.71 7.50
C ALA A 7 12.50 -10.32 6.74
N ASP A 8 11.66 -11.05 7.47
CA ASP A 8 10.37 -11.51 7.03
C ASP A 8 9.77 -10.25 6.44
N ILE A 9 9.55 -10.28 5.14
CA ILE A 9 9.08 -9.12 4.39
C ILE A 9 7.72 -8.81 5.00
N VAL A 10 7.70 -7.90 5.98
CA VAL A 10 6.45 -7.41 6.54
C VAL A 10 5.94 -6.42 5.51
N GLU A 11 5.32 -6.96 4.46
CA GLU A 11 4.48 -6.21 3.55
C GLU A 11 3.33 -5.62 4.37
N ARG A 12 3.56 -4.43 4.92
CA ARG A 12 2.55 -3.72 5.70
C ARG A 12 1.64 -3.01 4.71
N TYR A 13 0.40 -3.48 4.60
CA TYR A 13 -0.65 -2.76 3.91
C TYR A 13 -0.94 -1.43 4.63
N ASN A 14 -1.26 -0.38 3.85
CA ASN A 14 -1.63 1.01 4.23
C ASN A 14 -0.59 2.06 3.83
N ASP A 15 0.71 1.74 3.83
CA ASP A 15 1.78 2.74 3.68
C ASP A 15 1.59 3.94 4.61
N SER A 16 1.24 3.68 5.87
CA SER A 16 1.04 4.74 6.86
C SER A 16 2.36 5.46 7.18
N PRO A 17 2.33 6.67 7.79
CA PRO A 17 3.54 7.44 8.08
C PRO A 17 4.60 6.67 8.88
N ILE A 18 4.19 5.69 9.70
CA ILE A 18 5.13 4.84 10.45
C ILE A 18 6.01 3.98 9.53
N ALA A 19 5.55 3.62 8.33
CA ALA A 19 6.34 2.86 7.37
C ALA A 19 7.58 3.64 6.90
N ALA A 20 7.47 4.97 6.80
CA ALA A 20 8.59 5.85 6.49
C ALA A 20 9.46 6.18 7.72
N ALA A 21 8.89 6.15 8.93
CA ALA A 21 9.58 6.51 10.18
C ALA A 21 10.23 5.30 10.90
N ALA A 22 9.88 4.08 10.53
CA ALA A 22 10.44 2.86 11.10
C ALA A 22 11.93 2.67 10.74
N LEU A 23 12.61 1.83 11.52
CA LEU A 23 14.00 1.42 11.31
C LEU A 23 14.08 -0.13 11.24
N PRO A 24 14.44 -0.71 10.07
CA PRO A 24 14.60 -0.05 8.77
C PRO A 24 13.27 0.51 8.24
N THR A 25 13.34 1.45 7.29
CA THR A 25 12.13 1.96 6.62
C THR A 25 11.43 0.82 5.88
N LEU A 26 10.10 0.74 6.03
CA LEU A 26 9.34 -0.45 5.65
C LEU A 26 8.81 -0.35 4.23
N THR A 27 9.05 -1.39 3.45
CA THR A 27 8.39 -1.63 2.17
C THR A 27 6.93 -1.97 2.43
N SER A 28 6.02 -1.32 1.72
CA SER A 28 4.58 -1.38 2.00
C SER A 28 3.74 -1.23 0.75
N VAL A 29 2.50 -1.71 0.82
CA VAL A 29 1.51 -1.52 -0.22
C VAL A 29 0.60 -0.35 0.15
N ARG A 30 0.61 0.70 -0.67
CA ARG A 30 -0.22 1.91 -0.53
C ARG A 30 -1.57 1.71 -1.24
N PRO A 31 -2.69 1.68 -0.50
CA PRO A 31 -4.01 1.68 -1.11
C PRO A 31 -4.31 3.03 -1.79
N PRO A 32 -5.08 3.05 -2.88
CA PRO A 32 -5.36 4.26 -3.64
C PRO A 32 -6.50 5.09 -3.02
N TYR A 33 -6.38 5.46 -1.74
CA TYR A 33 -7.46 6.11 -0.96
C TYR A 33 -8.04 7.35 -1.65
N ALA A 34 -7.20 8.23 -2.20
CA ALA A 34 -7.67 9.42 -2.90
C ALA A 34 -8.54 9.08 -4.12
N ARG A 35 -8.17 8.04 -4.88
CA ARG A 35 -8.97 7.56 -6.02
C ARG A 35 -10.28 6.92 -5.58
N ILE A 36 -10.26 6.17 -4.47
CA ILE A 36 -11.48 5.59 -3.89
C ILE A 36 -12.45 6.69 -3.50
N VAL A 37 -12.00 7.71 -2.76
CA VAL A 37 -12.85 8.83 -2.34
C VAL A 37 -13.40 9.59 -3.55
N THR A 38 -12.55 9.86 -4.54
CA THR A 38 -12.95 10.54 -5.78
C THR A 38 -14.04 9.76 -6.50
N GLU A 39 -13.88 8.44 -6.66
CA GLU A 39 -14.90 7.63 -7.31
C GLU A 39 -16.19 7.56 -6.50
N VAL A 40 -16.10 7.38 -5.18
CA VAL A 40 -17.28 7.32 -4.33
C VAL A 40 -18.10 8.61 -4.44
N LEU A 41 -17.44 9.77 -4.41
CA LEU A 41 -18.12 11.06 -4.59
C LEU A 41 -18.74 11.18 -5.99
N ARG A 42 -18.03 10.75 -7.03
CA ARG A 42 -18.57 10.70 -8.40
C ARG A 42 -19.82 9.80 -8.48
N LEU A 43 -19.79 8.61 -7.87
CA LEU A 43 -20.90 7.65 -7.87
C LEU A 43 -22.13 8.18 -7.11
N ILE A 44 -21.91 8.92 -6.02
CA ILE A 44 -22.99 9.59 -5.29
C ILE A 44 -23.64 10.67 -6.16
N GLU A 45 -22.84 11.47 -6.88
CA GLU A 45 -23.33 12.57 -7.71
C GLU A 45 -24.13 12.10 -8.93
N ILE A 46 -23.67 11.06 -9.63
CA ILE A 46 -24.36 10.54 -10.83
C ILE A 46 -25.63 9.74 -10.51
N GLY A 47 -25.80 9.30 -9.26
CA GLY A 47 -26.95 8.53 -8.81
C GLY A 47 -26.99 7.06 -9.29
N PRO A 48 -28.04 6.31 -8.91
CA PRO A 48 -28.17 4.89 -9.19
C PRO A 48 -28.34 4.60 -10.70
N GLY A 49 -28.02 3.36 -11.11
CA GLY A 49 -28.15 2.90 -12.51
C GLY A 49 -26.89 3.09 -13.37
N ASN A 50 -25.84 3.69 -12.81
CA ASN A 50 -24.54 3.84 -13.46
C ASN A 50 -23.60 2.66 -13.13
N PRO A 51 -22.64 2.32 -14.01
CA PRO A 51 -21.63 1.32 -13.69
C PRO A 51 -20.81 1.72 -12.44
N THR A 52 -20.78 0.82 -11.46
CA THR A 52 -20.13 1.04 -10.15
C THR A 52 -18.93 0.14 -9.91
N HIS A 53 -18.73 -0.88 -10.74
CA HIS A 53 -17.60 -1.81 -10.61
C HIS A 53 -16.37 -1.23 -11.29
N ILE A 54 -15.45 -0.70 -10.47
CA ILE A 54 -14.14 -0.24 -10.92
C ILE A 54 -13.02 -0.93 -10.13
N SER A 55 -11.88 -1.15 -10.77
CA SER A 55 -10.67 -1.65 -10.12
C SER A 55 -9.69 -0.49 -9.92
N LEU A 56 -9.35 -0.21 -8.67
CA LEU A 56 -8.34 0.78 -8.31
C LEU A 56 -7.11 0.05 -7.75
N PRO A 57 -6.02 -0.11 -8.54
CA PRO A 57 -4.87 -0.87 -8.10
C PRO A 57 -4.12 -0.11 -6.98
N PRO A 58 -3.55 -0.83 -6.00
CA PRO A 58 -2.63 -0.25 -5.04
C PRO A 58 -1.25 0.00 -5.68
N GLU A 59 -0.39 0.70 -4.94
CA GLU A 59 0.99 1.01 -5.32
C GLU A 59 1.96 0.32 -4.35
N LEU A 60 2.98 -0.38 -4.88
CA LEU A 60 4.06 -0.90 -4.05
C LEU A 60 5.09 0.22 -3.79
N VAL A 61 5.35 0.50 -2.52
CA VAL A 61 6.33 1.50 -2.08
C VAL A 61 7.55 0.78 -1.53
N VAL A 62 8.62 0.75 -2.32
CA VAL A 62 9.88 0.05 -2.00
C VAL A 62 10.76 0.89 -1.08
N ARG A 63 11.22 0.30 0.03
CA ARG A 63 12.10 0.94 1.04
C ARG A 63 13.17 -0.02 1.56
N ALA A 64 13.96 0.44 2.54
CA ALA A 64 15.16 -0.27 3.04
C ALA A 64 14.90 -1.69 3.55
N SER A 65 13.68 -2.00 4.01
CA SER A 65 13.33 -3.35 4.48
C SER A 65 13.30 -4.43 3.38
N SER A 66 13.37 -4.07 2.09
CA SER A 66 13.43 -5.01 0.96
C SER A 66 14.80 -5.03 0.27
N SER A 67 15.80 -4.34 0.83
CA SER A 67 17.14 -4.19 0.24
C SER A 67 17.96 -5.49 0.12
N ASN A 68 17.46 -6.63 0.58
CA ASN A 68 18.16 -7.93 0.49
C ASN A 68 17.67 -8.83 -0.67
N ARG A 69 17.08 -8.27 -1.75
CA ARG A 69 16.53 -9.06 -2.88
C ARG A 69 17.15 -8.78 -4.26
N LEU A 70 18.31 -8.12 -4.31
CA LEU A 70 19.16 -8.08 -5.49
C LEU A 70 20.41 -8.91 -5.18
N ILE A 71 20.35 -10.25 -5.29
CA ILE A 71 21.16 -11.23 -6.06
C ILE A 71 20.65 -12.63 -5.68
#